data_AF-A0A447KNW6-F1
#
_entry.id   AF-A0A447KNW6-F1
#
_cell.length_a   1.000
_cell.length_b   1.000
_cell.length_c   1.000
_cell.angle_alpha   90.00
_cell.angle_beta   90.00
_cell.angle_gamma   90.00
#
_symmetry.space_group_name_H-M   'P 1'
#
loop_
_entity.id
_entity.type
_entity.pdbx_description
1 polymer ?
#
loop_
_entity_poly.entity_id
_entity_poly.type
_entity_poly.pdbx_seq_one_letter_code
_entity_poly.pdbx_strand_id
1 'polypeptide(L)' 'MTRKPATIAVRSGLNDDQQFGCVVPPIHLSSTYNFTDFNQPRAHDYSPARQPDA' A
#
# COMPACT_ATOMS: atom_id res chain seq x y z
N MET A 1 21.38 -4.30 -15.57
CA MET A 1 20.27 -4.45 -16.55
C MET A 1 19.21 -3.40 -16.25
N THR A 2 19.12 -2.37 -17.11
CA THR A 2 18.07 -1.34 -16.99
C THR A 2 16.75 -1.94 -17.49
N ARG A 3 15.71 -1.92 -16.66
CA ARG A 3 14.37 -2.40 -17.06
C ARG A 3 13.73 -1.38 -18.01
N LYS A 4 12.97 -1.86 -18.99
CA LYS A 4 12.21 -0.99 -19.90
C LYS A 4 11.11 -0.26 -19.11
N PRO A 5 10.76 1.00 -19.45
CA PRO A 5 9.73 1.77 -18.74
C PRO A 5 8.37 1.06 -18.73
N ALA A 6 8.01 0.38 -19.82
CA ALA A 6 6.79 -0.43 -19.89
C ALA A 6 6.74 -1.54 -18.82
N THR A 7 7.89 -2.15 -18.50
CA THR A 7 7.98 -3.19 -17.46
C THR A 7 7.84 -2.61 -16.06
N ILE A 8 8.32 -1.38 -15.84
CA ILE A 8 8.18 -0.67 -14.56
C ILE A 8 6.71 -0.31 -14.35
N ALA A 9 6.06 0.28 -15.35
CA ALA A 9 4.66 0.67 -15.27
C ALA A 9 3.72 -0.50 -14.95
N VAL A 10 3.93 -1.66 -15.58
CA VAL A 10 3.06 -2.83 -15.37
C VAL A 10 3.31 -3.53 -14.02
N ARG A 11 4.54 -3.45 -13.48
CA ARG A 11 4.90 -4.17 -12.23
C ARG A 11 4.83 -3.31 -10.97
N SER A 12 4.76 -1.99 -11.12
CA SER A 12 4.66 -1.08 -9.99
C SER A 12 3.39 -1.36 -9.20
N GLY A 13 3.52 -1.74 -7.92
CA GLY A 13 2.41 -2.04 -7.02
C GLY A 13 1.80 -3.45 -7.14
N LEU A 14 2.31 -4.32 -8.02
CA LEU A 14 1.89 -5.72 -8.06
C LEU A 14 2.56 -6.54 -6.94
N ASN A 15 1.81 -7.48 -6.35
CA ASN A 15 2.23 -8.33 -5.22
C ASN A 15 2.62 -7.55 -3.95
N ASP A 16 1.97 -6.41 -3.70
CA ASP A 16 2.19 -5.62 -2.48
C ASP A 16 1.37 -6.14 -1.28
N ASP A 17 0.35 -6.96 -1.53
CA ASP A 17 -0.47 -7.56 -0.48
C ASP A 17 0.28 -8.68 0.26
N GLN A 18 0.80 -8.37 1.44
CA GLN A 18 1.50 -9.33 2.30
C GLN A 18 0.56 -10.24 3.09
N GLN A 19 -0.74 -9.93 3.17
CA GLN A 19 -1.67 -10.69 4.00
C GLN A 19 -2.22 -11.91 3.26
N PHE A 20 -2.65 -11.73 2.00
CA PHE A 20 -3.23 -12.81 1.20
C PHE A 20 -2.42 -13.14 -0.06
N GLY A 21 -1.34 -12.40 -0.33
CA GLY A 21 -0.49 -12.64 -1.50
C GLY A 21 -1.21 -12.31 -2.82
N CYS A 22 -2.18 -11.38 -2.80
CA CYS A 22 -2.88 -11.00 -4.01
C CYS A 22 -1.92 -10.36 -5.02
N VAL A 23 -1.95 -10.86 -6.27
CA VAL A 23 -1.14 -10.31 -7.36
C VAL A 23 -1.50 -8.84 -7.64
N VAL A 24 -2.79 -8.52 -7.56
CA VAL A 24 -3.32 -7.15 -7.65
C VAL A 24 -3.63 -6.66 -6.24
N PRO A 25 -3.14 -5.47 -5.83
CA PRO A 25 -3.35 -4.96 -4.48
C PRO A 25 -4.83 -4.66 -4.22
N PRO A 26 -5.36 -4.95 -3.02
CA PRO A 26 -6.74 -4.68 -2.66
C PRO A 26 -7.01 -3.16 -2.51
N ILE A 27 -8.27 -2.76 -2.70
CA ILE A 27 -8.70 -1.38 -2.50
C ILE A 27 -9.13 -1.18 -1.05
N HIS A 28 -8.33 -0.45 -0.27
CA HIS A 28 -8.67 -0.10 1.12
C HIS A 28 -9.60 1.11 1.17
N LEU A 29 -10.89 0.86 1.41
CA LEU A 29 -11.92 1.89 1.57
C LEU A 29 -12.15 2.31 3.03
N SER A 30 -11.37 1.75 3.95
CA SER A 30 -11.46 2.12 5.37
C SER A 30 -10.94 3.54 5.58
N SER A 31 -11.71 4.34 6.30
CA SER A 31 -11.29 5.69 6.70
C SER A 31 -10.31 5.66 7.88
N THR A 32 -10.34 4.60 8.68
CA THR A 32 -9.51 4.45 9.88
C THR A 32 -8.90 3.06 9.94
N TYR A 33 -7.77 2.94 10.66
CA TYR A 33 -7.08 1.68 10.87
C TYR A 33 -6.86 1.46 12.37
N ASN A 34 -6.82 0.20 12.80
CA ASN A 34 -6.63 -0.13 14.21
C ASN A 34 -5.17 0.06 14.64
N PHE A 35 -4.99 0.44 15.90
CA PHE A 35 -3.71 0.50 16.58
C PHE A 35 -3.30 -0.92 17.01
N THR A 36 -2.00 -1.15 17.18
CA THR A 36 -1.52 -2.44 17.66
C THR A 36 -1.70 -2.57 19.17
N ASP A 37 -1.60 -1.45 19.90
CA ASP A 37 -1.80 -1.35 21.35
C ASP A 37 -2.10 0.12 21.74
N PHE A 38 -2.33 0.40 23.02
CA PHE A 38 -2.51 1.75 23.56
C PHE A 38 -1.34 2.64 23.14
N ASN A 39 -1.65 3.73 22.43
CA ASN A 39 -0.69 4.69 21.90
C ASN A 39 0.36 4.07 20.94
N GLN A 40 0.03 2.98 20.24
CA GLN A 40 0.87 2.33 19.23
C GLN A 40 0.18 2.29 17.84
N PRO A 41 0.22 3.39 17.08
CA PRO A 41 -0.27 3.46 15.70
C PRO A 41 0.44 2.49 14.74
N ARG A 42 -0.22 2.15 13.63
CA ARG A 42 0.38 1.38 12.52
C ARG A 42 0.96 2.33 11.47
N ALA A 43 1.43 1.79 10.34
CA ALA A 43 1.94 2.62 9.22
C ALA A 43 0.87 3.58 8.66
N HIS A 44 -0.41 3.22 8.81
CA HIS A 44 -1.55 4.06 8.50
C HIS A 44 -2.54 3.98 9.66
N ASP A 45 -3.01 5.12 10.16
CA ASP A 45 -3.96 5.20 11.28
C ASP A 45 -5.28 5.86 10.86
N TYR A 46 -5.18 6.78 9.93
CA TYR A 46 -6.28 7.48 9.30
C TYR A 46 -5.96 7.60 7.82
N SER A 47 -6.99 7.61 6.97
CA SER A 47 -6.84 7.92 5.56
C SER A 47 -7.13 9.42 5.32
N PRO A 48 -6.16 10.35 5.47
CA PRO A 48 -6.24 11.60 4.73
C PRO A 48 -5.92 11.27 3.25
N ALA A 49 -6.63 11.90 2.32
CA ALA A 49 -6.48 11.68 0.88
C ALA A 49 -4.99 11.59 0.49
N ARG A 50 -4.66 10.55 -0.30
CA ARG A 50 -3.36 10.30 -0.96
C ARG A 50 -2.40 11.50 -0.92
N GLN A 51 -1.27 11.33 -0.25
CA GLN A 51 0.02 11.67 -0.86
C GLN A 51 1.18 10.92 -0.19
N PRO A 52 1.69 9.84 -0.80
CA PRO A 52 3.06 9.42 -0.62
C PRO A 52 3.84 9.79 -1.89
N ASP A 53 3.97 11.08 -2.19
CA ASP A 53 4.82 11.59 -3.25
C ASP A 53 5.41 12.95 -2.81
N ALA A 54 6.53 12.87 -2.10
CA ALA A 54 7.59 13.88 -2.04
C ALA A 54 8.92 13.15 -1.87
#